data_AF-A0A7W5S9W4-F1
#
_entry.id   AF-A0A7W5S9W4-F1
#
_cell.length_a   1.000
_cell.length_b   1.000
_cell.length_c   1.000
_cell.angle_alpha   90.00
_cell.angle_beta   90.00
_cell.angle_gamma   90.00
#
_symmetry.space_group_name_H-M   'P 1'
#
loop_
_entity.id
_entity.type
_entity.pdbx_description
1 polymer ?
#
loop_
_entity_poly.entity_id
_entity_poly.type
_entity_poly.pdbx_seq_one_letter_code
_entity_poly.pdbx_strand_id
1 'polypeptide(L)'
;MKRFVAALTATLLLWAQPAQAQSILRDAETETMFAEMSGPLITAAGLSPRDVKVVLINDDSINAFVAGGQTVYVHSGLLQAADNANEVQGVIAHELGHIADGHVVLSDRGTKPAMGMYLLSMVLGLAAMAAGSGEAGAGIMAAGQQAAMGNYLAFSRTQESTADASGAKYLREANVTGRGMLSFFKKLQQQEYRFGTANIDPFMQSHPLSGERVSALTADLQASPAWANKPDAALEERFRRVKAKLAGYVLPAPRTLQSYPPSDQSIYAHYARAYAYHKSGYPEKADAEADALVKARPDDPYFLEIKGQILLEAGRPVESLVPLREATEGSRNNPLIATTFGHALIATENKANYPEATKVLRTAVGRDDQNPFAWMQLGTVYELTGDTARAALATAERASMGGDMRTASASAQYALANIPANTPDWIRAQDIAMAAQNEMDDNPKQYKRRR
;
A
#
# COMPACT_ATOMS: atom_id res chain seq x y z
N MET A 1 39.21 -25.06 11.61
CA MET A 1 37.87 -25.57 11.21
C MET A 1 36.68 -24.93 11.93
N LYS A 2 36.78 -24.50 13.21
CA LYS A 2 35.64 -23.87 13.93
C LYS A 2 35.41 -22.36 13.67
N ARG A 3 36.34 -21.66 13.02
CA ARG A 3 36.23 -20.21 12.71
C ARG A 3 35.68 -19.88 11.32
N PHE A 4 35.70 -20.84 10.38
CA PHE A 4 35.19 -20.64 9.01
C PHE A 4 33.68 -20.89 8.87
N VAL A 5 33.11 -21.74 9.73
CA VAL A 5 31.65 -22.01 9.74
C VAL A 5 30.87 -20.81 10.31
N ALA A 6 31.48 -20.00 11.19
CA ALA A 6 30.84 -18.82 11.78
C ALA A 6 30.72 -17.63 10.80
N ALA A 7 31.56 -17.58 9.75
CA ALA A 7 31.51 -16.51 8.75
C ALA A 7 30.45 -16.78 7.65
N LEU A 8 30.15 -18.05 7.36
CA LEU A 8 29.17 -18.43 6.33
C LEU A 8 27.71 -18.34 6.82
N THR A 9 27.46 -18.51 8.12
CA THR A 9 26.14 -18.27 8.71
C THR A 9 25.83 -16.79 8.92
N ALA A 10 26.87 -15.94 9.01
CA ALA A 10 26.69 -14.49 9.16
C ALA A 10 26.22 -13.81 7.86
N THR A 11 26.56 -14.34 6.68
CA THR A 11 26.13 -13.76 5.40
C THR A 11 24.70 -14.13 4.99
N LEU A 12 24.18 -15.28 5.44
CA LEU A 12 22.77 -15.66 5.23
C LEU A 12 21.79 -14.90 6.15
N LEU A 13 22.28 -14.35 7.26
CA LEU A 13 21.47 -13.56 8.20
C LEU A 13 21.38 -12.07 7.84
N LEU A 14 22.17 -11.59 6.88
CA LEU A 14 22.18 -10.17 6.49
C LEU A 14 21.04 -9.76 5.55
N TRP A 15 20.22 -10.70 5.06
CA TRP A 15 19.10 -10.41 4.14
C TRP A 15 17.71 -10.63 4.76
N ALA A 16 17.63 -11.13 5.99
CA ALA A 16 16.43 -11.04 6.79
C ALA A 16 16.55 -9.81 7.70
N GLN A 17 16.59 -8.62 7.10
CA GLN A 17 16.14 -7.45 7.86
C GLN A 17 14.71 -7.79 8.32
N PRO A 18 14.35 -7.56 9.60
CA PRO A 18 12.93 -7.54 9.91
C PRO A 18 12.33 -6.58 8.91
N ALA A 19 11.35 -7.03 8.11
CA ALA A 19 10.49 -6.09 7.42
C ALA A 19 10.04 -5.14 8.53
N GLN A 20 10.61 -3.92 8.57
CA GLN A 20 9.91 -2.82 9.19
C GLN A 20 8.50 -2.96 8.63
N ALA A 21 7.50 -3.15 9.49
CA ALA A 21 6.13 -3.23 9.04
C ALA A 21 5.87 -1.89 8.35
N GLN A 22 6.11 -1.86 7.04
CA GLN A 22 6.00 -0.69 6.19
C GLN A 22 4.55 -0.27 6.37
N SER A 23 4.35 0.87 7.03
CA SER A 23 3.01 1.23 7.48
C SER A 23 2.19 1.56 6.23
N ILE A 24 1.15 0.78 5.98
CA ILE A 24 0.18 1.09 4.94
C ILE A 24 -0.46 2.44 5.28
N LEU A 25 -0.44 3.36 4.32
CA LEU A 25 -1.10 4.65 4.43
C LEU A 25 -2.49 4.53 3.82
N ARG A 26 -3.50 4.46 4.70
CA ARG A 26 -4.90 4.44 4.30
C ARG A 26 -5.45 5.85 4.35
N ASP A 27 -6.04 6.26 3.25
CA ASP A 27 -6.60 7.59 3.09
C ASP A 27 -7.72 7.57 2.05
N ALA A 28 -8.87 8.19 2.38
CA ALA A 28 -10.08 8.11 1.55
C ALA A 28 -9.86 8.71 0.16
N GLU A 29 -9.19 9.86 0.08
CA GLU A 29 -8.93 10.56 -1.18
C GLU A 29 -7.90 9.83 -2.03
N THR A 30 -6.82 9.38 -1.41
CA THR A 30 -5.75 8.61 -2.07
C THR A 30 -6.26 7.27 -2.60
N GLU A 31 -7.02 6.51 -1.81
CA GLU A 31 -7.62 5.24 -2.24
C GLU A 31 -8.61 5.46 -3.40
N THR A 32 -9.39 6.56 -3.36
CA THR A 32 -10.29 6.95 -4.47
C THR A 32 -9.50 7.29 -5.73
N MET A 33 -8.44 8.10 -5.60
CA MET A 33 -7.56 8.45 -6.71
C MET A 33 -6.95 7.21 -7.36
N PHE A 34 -6.45 6.27 -6.55
CA PHE A 34 -5.90 5.03 -7.08
C PHE A 34 -6.95 4.17 -7.78
N ALA A 35 -8.18 4.09 -7.26
CA ALA A 35 -9.27 3.39 -7.94
C ALA A 35 -9.61 4.04 -9.30
N GLU A 36 -9.66 5.38 -9.37
CA GLU A 36 -9.88 6.12 -10.61
C GLU A 36 -8.72 5.94 -11.61
N MET A 37 -7.47 5.98 -11.14
CA MET A 37 -6.27 5.78 -11.96
C MET A 37 -6.20 4.38 -12.58
N SER A 38 -6.53 3.36 -11.77
CA SER A 38 -6.27 1.95 -12.08
C SER A 38 -7.47 1.22 -12.69
N GLY A 39 -8.71 1.61 -12.38
CA GLY A 39 -9.92 0.88 -12.81
C GLY A 39 -9.99 0.56 -14.32
N PRO A 40 -9.77 1.55 -15.21
CA PRO A 40 -9.71 1.31 -16.65
C PRO A 40 -8.55 0.38 -17.06
N LEU A 41 -7.39 0.52 -16.42
CA LEU A 41 -6.19 -0.30 -16.71
C LEU A 41 -6.37 -1.74 -16.26
N ILE A 42 -6.98 -1.96 -15.08
CA ILE A 42 -7.32 -3.28 -14.55
C ILE A 42 -8.29 -3.98 -15.51
N THR A 43 -9.31 -3.26 -15.98
CA THR A 43 -10.27 -3.80 -16.95
C THR A 43 -9.58 -4.16 -18.28
N ALA A 44 -8.69 -3.31 -18.78
CA ALA A 44 -7.88 -3.57 -19.97
C ALA A 44 -6.93 -4.78 -19.79
N ALA A 45 -6.47 -5.03 -18.58
CA ALA A 45 -5.68 -6.22 -18.24
C ALA A 45 -6.51 -7.51 -18.19
N GLY A 46 -7.83 -7.44 -18.36
CA GLY A 46 -8.74 -8.59 -18.23
C GLY A 46 -8.96 -9.03 -16.78
N LEU A 47 -8.63 -8.17 -15.83
CA LEU A 47 -8.78 -8.40 -14.39
C LEU A 47 -10.04 -7.69 -13.88
N SER A 48 -10.51 -8.12 -12.71
CA SER A 48 -11.66 -7.50 -12.03
C SER A 48 -11.18 -6.35 -11.15
N PRO A 49 -11.72 -5.12 -11.31
CA PRO A 49 -11.43 -3.99 -10.41
C PRO A 49 -11.76 -4.24 -8.93
N ARG A 50 -12.54 -5.29 -8.61
CA ARG A 50 -12.83 -5.68 -7.23
C ARG A 50 -11.73 -6.52 -6.59
N ASP A 51 -10.95 -7.22 -7.42
CA ASP A 51 -9.94 -8.18 -6.95
C ASP A 51 -8.54 -7.58 -6.93
N VAL A 52 -8.31 -6.52 -7.72
CA VAL A 52 -7.04 -5.79 -7.73
C VAL A 52 -7.10 -4.61 -6.77
N LYS A 53 -6.12 -4.54 -5.85
CA LYS A 53 -5.96 -3.42 -4.92
C LYS A 53 -4.69 -2.63 -5.25
N VAL A 54 -4.74 -1.31 -5.09
CA VAL A 54 -3.57 -0.44 -5.13
C VAL A 54 -3.41 0.21 -3.76
N VAL A 55 -2.27 -0.01 -3.12
CA VAL A 55 -2.03 0.32 -1.71
C VAL A 55 -0.83 1.25 -1.59
N LEU A 56 -0.98 2.32 -0.81
CA LEU A 56 0.12 3.25 -0.51
C LEU A 56 0.93 2.75 0.69
N ILE A 57 2.25 2.75 0.53
CA ILE A 57 3.21 2.39 1.58
C ILE A 57 3.97 3.64 2.03
N ASN A 58 4.09 3.82 3.35
CA ASN A 58 4.91 4.87 3.95
C ASN A 58 6.41 4.55 3.84
N ASP A 59 6.95 4.82 2.67
CA ASP A 59 8.37 4.66 2.38
C ASP A 59 8.76 5.80 1.43
N ASP A 60 9.85 6.49 1.74
CA ASP A 60 10.31 7.67 1.02
C ASP A 60 11.13 7.33 -0.23
N SER A 61 11.45 6.05 -0.43
CA SER A 61 12.08 5.57 -1.65
C SER A 61 11.11 5.53 -2.83
N ILE A 62 11.64 5.68 -4.05
CA ILE A 62 10.85 5.52 -5.27
C ILE A 62 10.73 4.02 -5.55
N ASN A 63 9.54 3.46 -5.32
CA ASN A 63 9.24 2.08 -5.65
C ASN A 63 7.74 1.82 -5.89
N ALA A 64 7.47 0.76 -6.65
CA ALA A 64 6.20 0.06 -6.71
C ALA A 64 6.47 -1.42 -6.97
N PHE A 65 5.58 -2.30 -6.52
CA PHE A 65 5.73 -3.74 -6.73
C PHE A 65 4.40 -4.47 -6.54
N VAL A 66 4.35 -5.72 -7.00
CA VAL A 66 3.22 -6.63 -6.78
C VAL A 66 3.58 -7.68 -5.74
N ALA A 67 2.70 -7.88 -4.75
CA ALA A 67 2.84 -8.96 -3.78
C ALA A 67 1.49 -9.49 -3.28
N GLY A 68 1.49 -10.70 -2.71
CA GLY A 68 0.31 -11.28 -2.04
C GLY A 68 -0.89 -11.56 -2.95
N GLY A 69 -0.66 -11.74 -4.25
CA GLY A 69 -1.72 -11.93 -5.26
C GLY A 69 -1.90 -10.69 -6.13
N GLN A 70 -3.11 -10.16 -6.19
CA GLN A 70 -3.50 -9.05 -7.07
C GLN A 70 -3.41 -7.70 -6.34
N THR A 71 -2.32 -7.42 -5.62
CA THR A 71 -2.13 -6.12 -4.96
C THR A 71 -0.88 -5.43 -5.49
N VAL A 72 -1.07 -4.20 -5.97
CA VAL A 72 0.00 -3.27 -6.34
C VAL A 72 0.30 -2.39 -5.14
N TYR A 73 1.54 -2.42 -4.66
CA TYR A 73 2.05 -1.56 -3.61
C TYR A 73 2.80 -0.41 -4.25
N VAL A 74 2.50 0.82 -3.84
CA VAL A 74 3.13 2.04 -4.32
C VAL A 74 3.77 2.74 -3.13
N HIS A 75 5.04 3.10 -3.20
CA HIS A 75 5.70 3.86 -2.15
C HIS A 75 5.32 5.34 -2.20
N SER A 76 5.26 5.99 -1.04
CA SER A 76 5.01 7.42 -0.92
C SER A 76 6.05 8.27 -1.66
N GLY A 77 7.32 7.81 -1.71
CA GLY A 77 8.39 8.43 -2.48
C GLY A 77 8.10 8.47 -3.98
N LEU A 78 7.45 7.44 -4.54
CA LEU A 78 7.04 7.42 -5.94
C LEU A 78 6.03 8.51 -6.26
N LEU A 79 4.99 8.65 -5.42
CA LEU A 79 4.00 9.73 -5.60
C LEU A 79 4.63 11.12 -5.45
N GLN A 80 5.60 11.29 -4.56
CA GLN A 80 6.33 12.54 -4.42
C GLN A 80 7.23 12.85 -5.64
N ALA A 81 7.82 11.82 -6.26
CA ALA A 81 8.69 11.94 -7.44
C ALA A 81 7.94 12.09 -8.78
N ALA A 82 6.70 11.61 -8.87
CA ALA A 82 5.88 11.73 -10.06
C ALA A 82 5.46 13.19 -10.31
N ASP A 83 5.54 13.67 -11.56
CA ASP A 83 5.19 15.06 -11.90
C ASP A 83 3.71 15.26 -12.22
N ASN A 84 3.02 14.18 -12.59
CA ASN A 84 1.61 14.20 -12.97
C ASN A 84 0.97 12.82 -12.76
N ALA A 85 -0.37 12.78 -12.79
CA ALA A 85 -1.16 11.57 -12.62
C ALA A 85 -0.81 10.46 -13.63
N ASN A 86 -0.47 10.83 -14.86
CA ASN A 86 -0.22 9.88 -15.94
C ASN A 86 1.12 9.12 -15.77
N GLU A 87 2.10 9.70 -15.05
CA GLU A 87 3.31 8.98 -14.63
C GLU A 87 2.97 7.82 -13.68
N VAL A 88 2.12 8.08 -12.69
CA VAL A 88 1.65 7.06 -11.74
C VAL A 88 0.83 5.98 -12.44
N GLN A 89 -0.07 6.37 -13.35
CA GLN A 89 -0.81 5.42 -14.20
C GLN A 89 0.12 4.53 -15.04
N GLY A 90 1.21 5.10 -15.57
CA GLY A 90 2.22 4.34 -16.31
C GLY A 90 2.89 3.26 -15.46
N VAL A 91 3.27 3.60 -14.23
CA VAL A 91 3.82 2.62 -13.27
C VAL A 91 2.76 1.57 -12.91
N ILE A 92 1.53 1.97 -12.60
CA ILE A 92 0.46 0.99 -12.30
C ILE A 92 0.22 0.06 -13.48
N ALA A 93 0.24 0.55 -14.73
CA ALA A 93 0.10 -0.28 -15.91
C ALA A 93 1.21 -1.33 -16.03
N HIS A 94 2.45 -0.95 -15.70
CA HIS A 94 3.60 -1.87 -15.63
C HIS A 94 3.40 -2.96 -14.56
N GLU A 95 3.00 -2.57 -13.35
CA GLU A 95 2.73 -3.52 -12.26
C GLU A 95 1.56 -4.47 -12.58
N LEU A 96 0.53 -3.99 -13.27
CA LEU A 96 -0.55 -4.84 -13.77
C LEU A 96 -0.04 -5.86 -14.79
N GLY A 97 0.99 -5.53 -15.58
CA GLY A 97 1.70 -6.47 -16.44
C GLY A 97 2.29 -7.64 -15.65
N HIS A 98 2.95 -7.34 -14.52
CA HIS A 98 3.46 -8.39 -13.62
C HIS A 98 2.36 -9.28 -13.03
N ILE A 99 1.18 -8.73 -12.74
CA ILE A 99 0.02 -9.51 -12.27
C ILE A 99 -0.52 -10.42 -13.37
N ALA A 100 -0.87 -9.83 -14.51
CA ALA A 100 -1.56 -10.52 -15.60
C ALA A 100 -0.67 -11.60 -16.26
N ASP A 101 0.63 -11.32 -16.39
CA ASP A 101 1.60 -12.28 -16.95
C ASP A 101 2.07 -13.32 -15.90
N GLY A 102 1.60 -13.22 -14.66
CA GLY A 102 1.86 -14.19 -13.58
C GLY A 102 3.29 -14.16 -13.05
N HIS A 103 4.04 -13.08 -13.26
CA HIS A 103 5.48 -12.99 -12.93
C HIS A 103 5.77 -13.30 -11.46
N VAL A 104 4.90 -12.87 -10.53
CA VAL A 104 5.06 -13.15 -9.09
C VAL A 104 4.96 -14.65 -8.79
N VAL A 105 3.97 -15.33 -9.38
CA VAL A 105 3.74 -16.78 -9.20
C VAL A 105 4.83 -17.61 -9.91
N LEU A 106 5.38 -17.07 -11.00
CA LEU A 106 6.37 -17.74 -11.84
C LEU A 106 7.82 -17.44 -11.45
N SER A 107 8.05 -16.64 -10.41
CA SER A 107 9.37 -16.20 -9.96
C SER A 107 10.33 -17.38 -9.67
N ASP A 108 9.78 -18.50 -9.18
CA ASP A 108 10.47 -19.78 -8.98
C ASP A 108 11.15 -20.34 -10.25
N ARG A 109 10.64 -20.00 -11.44
CA ARG A 109 11.22 -20.45 -12.73
C ARG A 109 12.56 -19.78 -13.04
N GLY A 110 12.81 -18.59 -12.48
CA GLY A 110 14.11 -17.92 -12.57
C GLY A 110 15.05 -18.31 -11.43
N THR A 111 14.53 -18.40 -10.20
CA THR A 111 15.35 -18.64 -9.01
C THR A 111 15.84 -20.09 -8.91
N LYS A 112 15.01 -21.09 -9.22
CA LYS A 112 15.40 -22.52 -9.08
C LYS A 112 16.56 -22.92 -10.01
N PRO A 113 16.58 -22.57 -11.31
CA PRO A 113 17.71 -22.88 -12.17
C PRO A 113 19.00 -22.16 -11.75
N ALA A 114 18.90 -20.87 -11.39
CA ALA A 114 20.05 -20.09 -10.90
C ALA A 114 20.62 -20.70 -9.61
N MET A 115 19.75 -21.07 -8.67
CA MET A 115 20.15 -21.75 -7.43
C MET A 115 20.77 -23.13 -7.72
N GLY A 116 20.21 -23.90 -8.65
CA GLY A 116 20.76 -25.19 -9.06
C GLY A 116 22.18 -25.07 -9.63
N MET A 117 22.43 -24.07 -10.48
CA MET A 117 23.77 -23.78 -11.01
C MET A 117 24.75 -23.34 -9.92
N TYR A 118 24.30 -22.47 -9.02
CA TYR A 118 25.09 -22.04 -7.87
C TYR A 118 25.49 -23.23 -6.99
N LEU A 119 24.52 -24.06 -6.58
CA LEU A 119 24.77 -25.24 -5.75
C LEU A 119 25.67 -26.26 -6.44
N LEU A 120 25.46 -26.52 -7.74
CA LEU A 120 26.32 -27.40 -8.52
C LEU A 120 27.76 -26.86 -8.56
N SER A 121 27.94 -25.56 -8.78
CA SER A 121 29.27 -24.94 -8.80
C SER A 121 29.97 -24.98 -7.45
N MET A 122 29.21 -24.87 -6.35
CA MET A 122 29.75 -25.07 -5.00
C MET A 122 30.23 -26.51 -4.81
N VAL A 123 29.43 -27.50 -5.20
CA VAL A 123 29.80 -28.92 -5.08
C VAL A 123 31.06 -29.22 -5.89
N LEU A 124 31.10 -28.79 -7.15
CA LEU A 124 32.26 -28.99 -8.03
C LEU A 124 33.50 -28.24 -7.53
N GLY A 125 33.33 -27.00 -7.06
CA GLY A 125 34.41 -26.20 -6.50
C GLY A 125 35.00 -26.81 -5.23
N LEU A 126 34.15 -27.26 -4.30
CA LEU A 126 34.59 -27.96 -3.08
C LEU A 126 35.29 -29.28 -3.39
N ALA A 127 34.80 -30.04 -4.37
CA ALA A 127 35.45 -31.27 -4.81
C ALA A 127 36.84 -31.00 -5.42
N ALA A 128 36.98 -29.97 -6.25
CA ALA A 128 38.27 -29.56 -6.82
C ALA A 128 39.26 -29.10 -5.74
N MET A 129 38.81 -28.34 -4.73
CA MET A 129 39.65 -27.94 -3.60
C MET A 129 40.09 -29.15 -2.77
N ALA A 130 39.18 -30.09 -2.50
CA ALA A 130 39.49 -31.33 -1.77
C ALA A 130 40.47 -32.23 -2.55
N ALA A 131 40.44 -32.18 -3.88
CA ALA A 131 41.40 -32.87 -4.77
C ALA A 131 42.76 -32.15 -4.88
N GLY A 132 42.99 -31.08 -4.11
CA GLY A 132 44.27 -30.35 -4.07
C GLY A 132 44.37 -29.18 -5.05
N SER A 133 43.29 -28.83 -5.75
CA SER A 133 43.25 -27.72 -6.72
C SER A 133 42.46 -26.53 -6.16
N GLY A 134 43.07 -25.83 -5.19
CA GLY A 134 42.47 -24.71 -4.46
C GLY A 134 41.96 -23.59 -5.36
N GLU A 135 42.84 -23.09 -6.23
CA GLU A 135 42.56 -21.99 -7.15
C GLU A 135 41.52 -22.37 -8.21
N ALA A 136 41.58 -23.60 -8.73
CA ALA A 136 40.62 -24.10 -9.69
C ALA A 136 39.22 -24.22 -9.06
N GLY A 137 39.14 -24.73 -7.83
CA GLY A 137 37.89 -24.83 -7.10
C GLY A 137 37.28 -23.47 -6.77
N ALA A 138 38.10 -22.49 -6.38
CA ALA A 138 37.65 -21.10 -6.20
C ALA A 138 37.14 -20.49 -7.51
N GLY A 139 37.85 -20.72 -8.63
CA GLY A 139 37.46 -20.26 -9.96
C GLY A 139 36.12 -20.85 -10.42
N ILE A 140 35.89 -22.16 -10.17
CA ILE A 140 34.62 -22.84 -10.49
C ILE A 140 33.45 -22.22 -9.72
N MET A 141 33.62 -21.96 -8.41
CA MET A 141 32.57 -21.35 -7.60
C MET A 141 32.26 -19.92 -8.07
N ALA A 142 33.29 -19.12 -8.36
CA ALA A 142 33.11 -17.76 -8.86
C ALA A 142 32.40 -17.74 -10.23
N ALA A 143 32.83 -18.59 -11.16
CA ALA A 143 32.21 -18.72 -12.47
C ALA A 143 30.75 -19.19 -12.38
N GLY A 144 30.46 -20.14 -11.48
CA GLY A 144 29.10 -20.62 -11.25
C GLY A 144 28.18 -19.59 -10.62
N GLN A 145 28.69 -18.79 -9.66
CA GLN A 145 27.96 -17.66 -9.11
C GLN A 145 27.65 -16.60 -10.20
N GLN A 146 28.64 -16.27 -11.03
CA GLN A 146 28.46 -15.31 -12.12
C GLN A 146 27.46 -15.82 -13.18
N ALA A 147 27.53 -17.10 -13.52
CA ALA A 147 26.59 -17.72 -14.46
C ALA A 147 25.17 -17.79 -13.89
N ALA A 148 25.02 -18.15 -12.61
CA ALA A 148 23.73 -18.16 -11.91
C ALA A 148 23.09 -16.76 -11.89
N MET A 149 23.88 -15.74 -11.52
CA MET A 149 23.43 -14.35 -11.54
C MET A 149 23.08 -13.89 -12.95
N GLY A 150 23.90 -14.21 -13.95
CA GLY A 150 23.64 -13.88 -15.35
C GLY A 150 22.31 -14.45 -15.85
N ASN A 151 22.01 -15.71 -15.52
CA ASN A 151 20.75 -16.35 -15.88
C ASN A 151 19.54 -15.75 -15.15
N TYR A 152 19.67 -15.43 -13.86
CA TYR A 152 18.60 -14.76 -13.12
C TYR A 152 18.30 -13.36 -13.70
N LEU A 153 19.34 -12.58 -13.99
CA LEU A 153 19.19 -11.26 -14.61
C LEU A 153 18.59 -11.34 -16.03
N ALA A 154 18.93 -12.36 -16.82
CA ALA A 154 18.32 -12.58 -18.13
C ALA A 154 16.83 -12.95 -18.02
N PHE A 155 16.47 -13.79 -17.05
CA PHE A 155 15.07 -14.11 -16.74
C PHE A 155 14.30 -12.85 -16.35
N SER A 156 14.82 -12.07 -15.38
CA SER A 156 14.22 -10.80 -14.95
C SER A 156 14.04 -9.82 -16.11
N ARG A 157 15.06 -9.60 -16.96
CA ARG A 157 14.93 -8.71 -18.14
C ARG A 157 13.81 -9.13 -19.10
N THR A 158 13.57 -10.44 -19.25
CA THR A 158 12.45 -10.94 -20.06
C THR A 158 11.11 -10.57 -19.43
N GLN A 159 10.94 -10.79 -18.12
CA GLN A 159 9.72 -10.43 -17.38
C GLN A 159 9.45 -8.92 -17.44
N GLU A 160 10.50 -8.13 -17.30
CA GLU A 160 10.44 -6.69 -17.42
C GLU A 160 10.00 -6.22 -18.82
N SER A 161 10.54 -6.83 -19.87
CA SER A 161 10.18 -6.48 -21.25
C SER A 161 8.74 -6.89 -21.60
N THR A 162 8.26 -8.01 -21.04
CA THR A 162 6.85 -8.40 -21.21
C THR A 162 5.92 -7.51 -20.39
N ALA A 163 6.29 -7.14 -19.17
CA ALA A 163 5.53 -6.18 -18.36
C ALA A 163 5.43 -4.80 -19.03
N ASP A 164 6.52 -4.30 -19.63
CA ASP A 164 6.52 -3.06 -20.42
C ASP A 164 5.50 -3.11 -21.57
N ALA A 165 5.54 -4.19 -22.36
CA ALA A 165 4.66 -4.39 -23.51
C ALA A 165 3.19 -4.58 -23.08
N SER A 166 2.95 -5.33 -22.02
CA SER A 166 1.62 -5.51 -21.40
C SER A 166 1.08 -4.18 -20.88
N GLY A 167 1.90 -3.40 -20.16
CA GLY A 167 1.54 -2.06 -19.68
C GLY A 167 1.20 -1.09 -20.81
N ALA A 168 2.00 -1.06 -21.88
CA ALA A 168 1.73 -0.28 -23.08
C ALA A 168 0.41 -0.68 -23.75
N LYS A 169 0.15 -1.99 -23.85
CA LYS A 169 -1.12 -2.54 -24.33
C LYS A 169 -2.29 -2.06 -23.46
N TYR A 170 -2.19 -2.13 -22.13
CA TYR A 170 -3.28 -1.73 -21.23
C TYR A 170 -3.58 -0.24 -21.30
N LEU A 171 -2.54 0.60 -21.40
CA LEU A 171 -2.71 2.04 -21.62
C LEU A 171 -3.46 2.30 -22.94
N ARG A 172 -3.07 1.62 -24.03
CA ARG A 172 -3.76 1.72 -25.32
C ARG A 172 -5.22 1.29 -25.24
N GLU A 173 -5.50 0.13 -24.65
CA GLU A 173 -6.86 -0.42 -24.56
C GLU A 173 -7.77 0.38 -23.62
N ALA A 174 -7.21 0.95 -22.56
CA ALA A 174 -7.91 1.89 -21.68
C ALA A 174 -8.02 3.32 -22.28
N ASN A 175 -7.49 3.54 -23.49
CA ASN A 175 -7.43 4.84 -24.15
C ASN A 175 -6.70 5.93 -23.32
N VAL A 176 -5.73 5.52 -22.51
CA VAL A 176 -4.87 6.38 -21.68
C VAL A 176 -3.56 6.65 -22.42
N THR A 177 -3.10 7.90 -22.43
CA THR A 177 -1.84 8.26 -23.09
C THR A 177 -0.64 7.62 -22.38
N GLY A 178 0.32 7.11 -23.15
CA GLY A 178 1.56 6.51 -22.64
C GLY A 178 2.67 7.50 -22.29
N ARG A 179 2.43 8.81 -22.45
CA ARG A 179 3.47 9.84 -22.27
C ARG A 179 4.07 9.82 -20.87
N GLY A 180 3.25 9.61 -19.84
CA GLY A 180 3.64 9.56 -18.44
C GLY A 180 4.51 8.34 -18.11
N MET A 181 4.16 7.16 -18.62
CA MET A 181 5.01 5.97 -18.47
C MET A 181 6.40 6.24 -19.04
N LEU A 182 6.47 6.80 -20.24
CA LEU A 182 7.74 7.11 -20.88
C LEU A 182 8.53 8.21 -20.17
N SER A 183 7.86 9.28 -19.70
CA SER A 183 8.53 10.38 -18.99
C SER A 183 9.09 9.92 -17.65
N PHE A 184 8.32 9.11 -16.90
CA PHE A 184 8.76 8.58 -15.62
C PHE A 184 9.93 7.61 -15.78
N PHE A 185 9.88 6.69 -16.75
CA PHE A 185 10.98 5.75 -16.96
C PHE A 185 12.27 6.46 -17.41
N LYS A 186 12.16 7.50 -18.26
CA LYS A 186 13.31 8.35 -18.60
C LYS A 186 13.86 9.11 -17.39
N LYS A 187 13.00 9.54 -16.46
CA LYS A 187 13.40 10.19 -15.20
C LYS A 187 14.24 9.25 -14.34
N LEU A 188 13.79 8.01 -14.17
CA LEU A 188 14.52 6.98 -13.42
C LEU A 188 15.85 6.62 -14.08
N GLN A 189 15.87 6.45 -15.41
CA GLN A 189 17.09 6.21 -16.17
C GLN A 189 18.12 7.35 -15.99
N GLN A 190 17.66 8.60 -16.00
CA GLN A 190 18.54 9.75 -15.77
C GLN A 190 19.08 9.81 -14.34
N GLN A 191 18.31 9.40 -13.34
CA GLN A 191 18.79 9.34 -11.95
C GLN A 191 19.90 8.29 -11.81
N GLU A 192 19.73 7.11 -12.42
CA GLU A 192 20.77 6.07 -12.44
C GLU A 192 22.09 6.61 -13.01
N TYR A 193 22.05 7.29 -14.16
CA TYR A 193 23.25 7.87 -14.78
C TYR A 193 23.92 8.94 -13.90
N ARG A 194 23.15 9.69 -13.10
CA ARG A 194 23.66 10.80 -12.29
C ARG A 194 24.27 10.36 -10.97
N PHE A 195 23.72 9.32 -10.34
CA PHE A 195 24.12 8.91 -8.98
C PHE A 195 25.00 7.66 -8.94
N GLY A 196 25.16 6.95 -10.06
CA GLY A 196 25.93 5.70 -10.11
C GLY A 196 25.33 4.59 -9.23
N THR A 197 26.08 3.52 -8.99
CA THR A 197 25.57 2.32 -8.29
C THR A 197 25.35 2.48 -6.78
N ALA A 198 25.85 3.54 -6.16
CA ALA A 198 25.82 3.70 -4.70
C ALA A 198 24.48 4.20 -4.14
N ASN A 199 23.64 4.85 -4.96
CA ASN A 199 22.35 5.44 -4.57
C ASN A 199 21.26 5.14 -5.62
N ILE A 200 21.20 3.91 -6.13
CA ILE A 200 20.14 3.49 -7.07
C ILE A 200 18.83 3.32 -6.30
N ASP A 201 17.76 3.99 -6.74
CA ASP A 201 16.41 3.84 -6.19
C ASP A 201 15.95 2.38 -6.20
N PRO A 202 15.21 1.89 -5.18
CA PRO A 202 14.75 0.52 -5.11
C PRO A 202 13.98 0.06 -6.36
N PHE A 203 13.19 0.94 -6.99
CA PHE A 203 12.52 0.62 -8.26
C PHE A 203 13.51 0.16 -9.34
N MET A 204 14.66 0.80 -9.48
CA MET A 204 15.65 0.43 -10.50
C MET A 204 16.42 -0.85 -10.13
N GLN A 205 16.43 -1.22 -8.85
CA GLN A 205 16.99 -2.50 -8.39
C GLN A 205 16.02 -3.66 -8.65
N SER A 206 14.72 -3.46 -8.45
CA SER A 206 13.68 -4.46 -8.74
C SER A 206 13.30 -4.52 -10.21
N HIS A 207 13.38 -3.40 -10.93
CA HIS A 207 13.03 -3.25 -12.35
C HIS A 207 14.20 -2.63 -13.16
N PRO A 208 15.27 -3.40 -13.45
CA PRO A 208 16.42 -2.88 -14.18
C PRO A 208 16.06 -2.35 -15.57
N LEU A 209 16.16 -1.05 -15.79
CA LEU A 209 15.73 -0.38 -17.02
C LEU A 209 16.91 -0.18 -18.00
N SER A 210 16.92 -0.91 -19.11
CA SER A 210 17.96 -0.76 -20.15
C SER A 210 17.56 0.26 -21.22
N GLY A 211 18.55 0.81 -21.93
CA GLY A 211 18.30 1.67 -23.10
C GLY A 211 17.48 0.98 -24.19
N GLU A 212 17.66 -0.34 -24.35
CA GLU A 212 16.88 -1.16 -25.28
C GLU A 212 15.41 -1.23 -24.88
N ARG A 213 15.10 -1.46 -23.60
CA ARG A 213 13.72 -1.44 -23.07
C ARG A 213 13.05 -0.10 -23.32
N VAL A 214 13.72 1.00 -22.97
CA VAL A 214 13.18 2.36 -23.16
C VAL A 214 12.93 2.63 -24.65
N SER A 215 13.81 2.18 -25.55
CA SER A 215 13.64 2.34 -27.00
C SER A 215 12.43 1.55 -27.52
N ALA A 216 12.33 0.26 -27.15
CA ALA A 216 11.21 -0.60 -27.53
C ALA A 216 9.87 -0.06 -27.02
N LEU A 217 9.83 0.32 -25.73
CA LEU A 217 8.65 0.92 -25.11
C LEU A 217 8.28 2.25 -25.78
N THR A 218 9.27 3.10 -26.12
CA THR A 218 9.01 4.36 -26.84
C THR A 218 8.30 4.10 -28.16
N ALA A 219 8.76 3.12 -28.94
CA ALA A 219 8.17 2.78 -30.23
C ALA A 219 6.71 2.31 -30.09
N ASP A 220 6.43 1.42 -29.13
CA ASP A 220 5.08 0.89 -28.91
C ASP A 220 4.11 1.99 -28.43
N LEU A 221 4.52 2.79 -27.44
CA LEU A 221 3.69 3.88 -26.91
C LEU A 221 3.40 4.95 -27.95
N GLN A 222 4.36 5.30 -28.82
CA GLN A 222 4.17 6.30 -29.88
C GLN A 222 3.31 5.79 -31.04
N ALA A 223 3.29 4.49 -31.30
CA ALA A 223 2.42 3.88 -32.30
C ALA A 223 0.95 3.79 -31.85
N SER A 224 0.69 3.89 -30.54
CA SER A 224 -0.66 3.86 -29.97
C SER A 224 -1.49 5.09 -30.39
N PRO A 225 -2.75 4.92 -30.84
CA PRO A 225 -3.67 6.04 -31.06
C PRO A 225 -3.86 6.92 -29.81
N ALA A 226 -3.76 6.33 -28.61
CA ALA A 226 -3.90 7.03 -27.35
C ALA A 226 -2.73 7.99 -27.06
N TRP A 227 -1.62 7.93 -27.81
CA TRP A 227 -0.47 8.83 -27.65
C TRP A 227 -0.87 10.31 -27.77
N ALA A 228 -1.84 10.63 -28.63
CA ALA A 228 -2.32 12.00 -28.84
C ALA A 228 -3.31 12.47 -27.77
N ASN A 229 -3.82 11.56 -26.93
CA ASN A 229 -4.80 11.89 -25.90
C ASN A 229 -4.19 12.82 -24.85
N LYS A 230 -5.02 13.71 -24.33
CA LYS A 230 -4.67 14.54 -23.19
C LYS A 230 -4.88 13.73 -21.91
N PRO A 231 -4.01 13.88 -20.90
CA PRO A 231 -4.28 13.35 -19.57
C PRO A 231 -5.62 13.86 -19.02
N ASP A 232 -6.26 13.06 -18.19
CA ASP A 232 -7.50 13.43 -17.51
C ASP A 232 -7.23 14.59 -16.52
N ALA A 233 -7.88 15.73 -16.76
CA ALA A 233 -7.68 16.93 -15.96
C ALA A 233 -8.24 16.81 -14.53
N ALA A 234 -9.32 16.04 -14.33
CA ALA A 234 -9.88 15.80 -13.00
C ALA A 234 -8.96 14.87 -12.20
N LEU A 235 -8.43 13.84 -12.84
CA LEU A 235 -7.45 12.93 -12.22
C LEU A 235 -6.15 13.66 -11.87
N GLU A 236 -5.67 14.54 -12.75
CA GLU A 236 -4.51 15.39 -12.49
C GLU A 236 -4.73 16.36 -11.32
N GLU A 237 -5.92 16.97 -11.22
CA GLU A 237 -6.27 17.81 -10.09
C GLU A 237 -6.24 17.02 -8.77
N ARG A 238 -6.84 15.83 -8.76
CA ARG A 238 -6.85 14.95 -7.58
C ARG A 238 -5.45 14.50 -7.21
N PHE A 239 -4.62 14.15 -8.19
CA PHE A 239 -3.22 13.81 -7.98
C PHE A 239 -2.45 14.94 -7.29
N ARG A 240 -2.62 16.18 -7.73
CA ARG A 240 -1.94 17.32 -7.09
C ARG A 240 -2.39 17.53 -5.64
N ARG A 241 -3.68 17.34 -5.35
CA ARG A 241 -4.21 17.40 -3.98
C ARG A 241 -3.59 16.31 -3.10
N VAL A 242 -3.69 15.06 -3.54
CA VAL A 242 -3.14 13.90 -2.83
C VAL A 242 -1.63 14.05 -2.64
N LYS A 243 -0.89 14.49 -3.66
CA LYS A 243 0.56 14.73 -3.56
C LYS A 243 0.90 15.80 -2.50
N ALA A 244 0.15 16.90 -2.46
CA ALA A 244 0.37 17.97 -1.48
C ALA A 244 -0.01 17.54 -0.06
N LYS A 245 -1.17 16.91 0.11
CA LYS A 245 -1.61 16.26 1.35
C LYS A 245 -0.58 15.27 1.87
N LEU A 246 -0.13 14.36 1.00
CA LEU A 246 0.87 13.36 1.34
C LEU A 246 2.18 14.03 1.76
N ALA A 247 2.61 15.10 1.09
CA ALA A 247 3.80 15.86 1.47
C ALA A 247 3.67 16.44 2.88
N GLY A 248 2.50 16.98 3.23
CA GLY A 248 2.19 17.43 4.60
C GLY A 248 2.25 16.33 5.65
N TYR A 249 1.88 15.11 5.26
CA TYR A 249 1.84 13.95 6.16
C TYR A 249 3.22 13.28 6.33
N VAL A 250 3.93 12.99 5.25
CA VAL A 250 5.17 12.18 5.30
C VAL A 250 6.43 13.02 5.53
N LEU A 251 6.50 14.25 4.99
CA LEU A 251 7.70 15.06 5.14
C LEU A 251 7.80 15.69 6.54
N PRO A 252 9.02 16.04 6.98
CA PRO A 252 9.19 16.92 8.14
C PRO A 252 8.56 18.28 7.89
N ALA A 253 7.87 18.84 8.88
CA ALA A 253 7.16 20.10 8.74
C ALA A 253 8.01 21.27 8.19
N PRO A 254 9.30 21.46 8.56
CA PRO A 254 10.12 22.50 7.95
C PRO A 254 10.27 22.35 6.43
N ARG A 255 10.38 21.10 5.94
CA ARG A 255 10.50 20.81 4.50
C ARG A 255 9.16 21.05 3.80
N THR A 256 8.04 20.66 4.41
CA THR A 256 6.72 20.97 3.87
C THR A 256 6.49 22.46 3.77
N LEU A 257 6.80 23.23 4.82
CA LEU A 257 6.62 24.68 4.86
C LEU A 257 7.58 25.42 3.92
N GLN A 258 8.71 24.82 3.56
CA GLN A 258 9.59 25.33 2.51
C GLN A 258 9.00 25.14 1.12
N SER A 259 8.44 23.95 0.83
CA SER A 259 7.80 23.64 -0.44
C SER A 259 6.46 24.35 -0.64
N TYR A 260 5.74 24.58 0.46
CA TYR A 260 4.42 25.21 0.51
C TYR A 260 4.43 26.40 1.47
N PRO A 261 5.16 27.49 1.14
CA PRO A 261 5.32 28.63 2.02
C PRO A 261 3.98 29.31 2.29
N PRO A 262 3.80 30.04 3.42
CA PRO A 262 2.56 30.78 3.70
C PRO A 262 2.17 31.80 2.63
N SER A 263 3.10 32.23 1.76
CA SER A 263 2.78 33.08 0.60
C SER A 263 2.00 32.35 -0.50
N ASP A 264 2.06 31.02 -0.54
CA ASP A 264 1.28 30.19 -1.46
C ASP A 264 -0.10 29.92 -0.85
N GLN A 265 -1.11 30.54 -1.46
CA GLN A 265 -2.53 30.46 -1.07
C GLN A 265 -3.31 29.49 -1.97
N SER A 266 -2.62 28.62 -2.72
CA SER A 266 -3.28 27.56 -3.46
C SER A 266 -3.91 26.53 -2.53
N ILE A 267 -4.97 25.86 -2.99
CA ILE A 267 -5.60 24.76 -2.24
C ILE A 267 -4.59 23.66 -1.90
N TYR A 268 -3.61 23.40 -2.77
CA TYR A 268 -2.57 22.40 -2.52
C TYR A 268 -1.69 22.78 -1.33
N ALA A 269 -1.30 24.05 -1.26
CA ALA A 269 -0.48 24.56 -0.16
C ALA A 269 -1.24 24.57 1.17
N HIS A 270 -2.50 24.99 1.17
CA HIS A 270 -3.36 24.85 2.35
C HIS A 270 -3.47 23.39 2.80
N TYR A 271 -3.62 22.46 1.85
CA TYR A 271 -3.74 21.04 2.19
C TYR A 271 -2.47 20.47 2.83
N ALA A 272 -1.31 20.77 2.24
CA ALA A 272 -0.02 20.35 2.77
C ALA A 272 0.23 20.94 4.16
N ARG A 273 -0.08 22.23 4.36
CA ARG A 273 0.12 22.92 5.63
C ARG A 273 -0.84 22.46 6.72
N ALA A 274 -2.09 22.14 6.39
CA ALA A 274 -3.06 21.59 7.34
C ALA A 274 -2.49 20.33 8.01
N TYR A 275 -2.01 19.37 7.22
CA TYR A 275 -1.36 18.15 7.74
C TYR A 275 -0.04 18.44 8.47
N ALA A 276 0.80 19.33 7.95
CA ALA A 276 2.07 19.65 8.60
C ALA A 276 1.90 20.28 9.98
N TYR A 277 0.96 21.24 10.12
CA TYR A 277 0.66 21.87 11.40
C TYR A 277 -0.03 20.91 12.36
N HIS A 278 -0.96 20.09 11.86
CA HIS A 278 -1.66 19.09 12.64
C HIS A 278 -0.68 18.08 13.26
N LYS A 279 0.18 17.47 12.44
CA LYS A 279 1.26 16.56 12.87
C LYS A 279 2.26 17.21 13.83
N SER A 280 2.45 18.52 13.72
CA SER A 280 3.40 19.28 14.56
C SER A 280 2.79 19.83 15.85
N GLY A 281 1.53 19.52 16.16
CA GLY A 281 0.88 19.97 17.39
C GLY A 281 0.48 21.45 17.39
N TYR A 282 0.16 22.03 16.22
CA TYR A 282 -0.38 23.39 16.09
C TYR A 282 -1.85 23.35 15.61
N PRO A 283 -2.80 22.93 16.46
CA PRO A 283 -4.18 22.67 16.04
C PRO A 283 -4.90 23.92 15.52
N GLU A 284 -4.64 25.11 16.07
CA GLU A 284 -5.28 26.35 15.60
C GLU A 284 -4.79 26.75 14.19
N LYS A 285 -3.50 26.51 13.90
CA LYS A 285 -2.97 26.75 12.55
C LYS A 285 -3.52 25.72 11.58
N ALA A 286 -3.61 24.46 11.99
CA ALA A 286 -4.19 23.41 11.16
C ALA A 286 -5.67 23.69 10.84
N ASP A 287 -6.45 24.11 11.83
CA ASP A 287 -7.86 24.49 11.67
C ASP A 287 -8.02 25.67 10.69
N ALA A 288 -7.16 26.70 10.81
CA ALA A 288 -7.17 27.83 9.88
C ALA A 288 -6.84 27.44 8.42
N GLU A 289 -5.92 26.49 8.20
CA GLU A 289 -5.64 25.96 6.86
C GLU A 289 -6.82 25.11 6.34
N ALA A 290 -7.45 24.31 7.20
CA ALA A 290 -8.63 23.53 6.85
C ALA A 290 -9.85 24.42 6.53
N ASP A 291 -10.01 25.54 7.25
CA ASP A 291 -10.99 26.57 6.95
C ASP A 291 -10.82 27.18 5.57
N ALA A 292 -9.57 27.45 5.17
CA ALA A 292 -9.28 27.98 3.84
C ALA A 292 -9.68 26.96 2.74
N LEU A 293 -9.44 25.66 2.97
CA LEU A 293 -9.86 24.58 2.06
C LEU A 293 -11.39 24.53 1.93
N VAL A 294 -12.10 24.44 3.06
CA VAL A 294 -13.57 24.36 3.07
C VAL A 294 -14.19 25.63 2.48
N LYS A 295 -13.62 26.81 2.75
CA LYS A 295 -14.08 28.06 2.12
C LYS A 295 -13.91 28.04 0.60
N ALA A 296 -12.83 27.46 0.09
CA ALA A 296 -12.58 27.36 -1.35
C ALA A 296 -13.50 26.34 -2.03
N ARG A 297 -13.80 25.21 -1.37
CA ARG A 297 -14.71 24.16 -1.86
C ARG A 297 -15.58 23.63 -0.71
N PRO A 298 -16.75 24.26 -0.43
CA PRO A 298 -17.57 23.91 0.73
C PRO A 298 -18.12 22.49 0.71
N ASP A 299 -18.42 21.97 -0.48
CA ASP A 299 -19.04 20.65 -0.66
C ASP A 299 -18.01 19.53 -0.89
N ASP A 300 -16.70 19.82 -0.76
CA ASP A 300 -15.66 18.82 -0.98
C ASP A 300 -15.52 17.90 0.24
N PRO A 301 -15.85 16.60 0.14
CA PRO A 301 -15.89 15.74 1.30
C PRO A 301 -14.52 15.53 1.94
N TYR A 302 -13.42 15.65 1.19
CA TYR A 302 -12.07 15.43 1.73
C TYR A 302 -11.53 16.66 2.48
N PHE A 303 -12.03 17.85 2.16
CA PHE A 303 -11.73 19.08 2.91
C PHE A 303 -12.56 19.16 4.20
N LEU A 304 -13.82 18.75 4.12
CA LEU A 304 -14.67 18.57 5.30
C LEU A 304 -14.13 17.47 6.22
N GLU A 305 -13.63 16.36 5.67
CA GLU A 305 -12.98 15.28 6.42
C GLU A 305 -11.80 15.81 7.25
N ILE A 306 -10.82 16.47 6.62
CA ILE A 306 -9.63 16.94 7.34
C ILE A 306 -9.98 18.00 8.39
N LYS A 307 -10.94 18.89 8.11
CA LYS A 307 -11.43 19.84 9.11
C LYS A 307 -12.02 19.11 10.32
N GLY A 308 -12.90 18.15 10.05
CA GLY A 308 -13.50 17.31 11.07
C GLY A 308 -12.47 16.54 11.91
N GLN A 309 -11.48 15.95 11.26
CA GLN A 309 -10.39 15.23 11.92
C GLN A 309 -9.56 16.15 12.81
N ILE A 310 -9.13 17.31 12.31
CA ILE A 310 -8.35 18.29 13.09
C ILE A 310 -9.12 18.74 14.34
N LEU A 311 -10.42 19.03 14.20
CA LEU A 311 -11.27 19.41 15.33
C LEU A 311 -11.40 18.27 16.36
N LEU A 312 -11.64 17.05 15.88
CA LEU A 312 -11.77 15.87 16.75
C LEU A 312 -10.49 15.64 17.56
N GLU A 313 -9.34 15.64 16.90
CA GLU A 313 -8.04 15.41 17.52
C GLU A 313 -7.56 16.58 18.40
N ALA A 314 -8.07 17.79 18.15
CA ALA A 314 -7.90 18.95 19.03
C ALA A 314 -8.81 18.92 20.28
N GLY A 315 -9.56 17.84 20.49
CA GLY A 315 -10.46 17.70 21.65
C GLY A 315 -11.77 18.47 21.50
N ARG A 316 -12.19 18.79 20.27
CA ARG A 316 -13.46 19.48 19.93
C ARG A 316 -14.43 18.55 19.20
N PRO A 317 -14.82 17.39 19.78
CA PRO A 317 -15.61 16.37 19.09
C PRO A 317 -17.03 16.83 18.71
N VAL A 318 -17.61 17.79 19.45
CA VAL A 318 -18.93 18.35 19.10
C VAL A 318 -18.85 19.18 17.82
N GLU A 319 -17.78 19.96 17.66
CA GLU A 319 -17.59 20.84 16.50
C GLU A 319 -17.20 20.06 15.25
N SER A 320 -16.61 18.86 15.40
CA SER A 320 -16.29 17.99 14.27
C SER A 320 -17.49 17.27 13.67
N LEU A 321 -18.63 17.19 14.37
CA LEU A 321 -19.78 16.38 13.91
C LEU A 321 -20.36 16.85 12.58
N VAL A 322 -20.53 18.16 12.40
CA VAL A 322 -21.10 18.73 11.16
C VAL A 322 -20.19 18.44 9.95
N PRO A 323 -18.91 18.85 9.94
CA PRO A 323 -18.04 18.58 8.80
C PRO A 323 -17.86 17.08 8.54
N LEU A 324 -17.74 16.23 9.58
CA LEU A 324 -17.61 14.78 9.37
C LEU A 324 -18.88 14.12 8.82
N ARG A 325 -20.06 14.60 9.22
CA ARG A 325 -21.34 14.14 8.67
C ARG A 325 -21.45 14.49 7.19
N GLU A 326 -21.21 15.76 6.84
CA GLU A 326 -21.26 16.22 5.46
C GLU A 326 -20.19 15.52 4.59
N ALA A 327 -18.98 15.31 5.12
CA ALA A 327 -17.94 14.52 4.46
C ALA A 327 -18.38 13.07 4.22
N THR A 328 -19.02 12.44 5.22
CA THR A 328 -19.51 11.06 5.11
C THR A 328 -20.61 10.96 4.05
N GLU A 329 -21.56 11.89 4.03
CA GLU A 329 -22.65 11.90 3.06
C GLU A 329 -22.14 12.22 1.64
N GLY A 330 -21.31 13.26 1.49
CA GLY A 330 -20.72 13.70 0.23
C GLY A 330 -19.78 12.67 -0.41
N SER A 331 -19.08 11.89 0.40
CA SER A 331 -18.26 10.75 -0.05
C SER A 331 -19.05 9.46 -0.29
N ARG A 332 -20.39 9.54 -0.23
CA ARG A 332 -21.33 8.41 -0.36
C ARG A 332 -21.09 7.31 0.67
N ASN A 333 -20.71 7.65 1.90
CA ASN A 333 -20.29 6.77 2.99
C ASN A 333 -18.96 6.06 2.71
N ASN A 334 -17.92 6.80 2.32
CA ASN A 334 -16.57 6.24 2.27
C ASN A 334 -16.24 5.66 3.67
N PRO A 335 -15.76 4.39 3.77
CA PRO A 335 -15.63 3.70 5.05
C PRO A 335 -14.62 4.36 6.00
N LEU A 336 -13.56 4.98 5.50
CA LEU A 336 -12.57 5.66 6.34
C LEU A 336 -13.17 6.93 6.97
N ILE A 337 -13.81 7.77 6.15
CA ILE A 337 -14.49 9.00 6.60
C ILE A 337 -15.62 8.67 7.57
N ALA A 338 -16.45 7.68 7.23
CA ALA A 338 -17.55 7.21 8.07
C ALA A 338 -17.04 6.67 9.42
N THR A 339 -15.88 6.03 9.45
CA THR A 339 -15.26 5.56 10.69
C THR A 339 -14.85 6.74 11.58
N THR A 340 -14.21 7.76 11.01
CA THR A 340 -13.85 8.99 11.74
C THR A 340 -15.10 9.70 12.27
N PHE A 341 -16.18 9.75 11.50
CA PHE A 341 -17.46 10.29 11.95
C PHE A 341 -18.07 9.48 13.11
N GLY A 342 -18.08 8.15 12.99
CA GLY A 342 -18.53 7.26 14.07
C GLY A 342 -17.73 7.45 15.35
N HIS A 343 -16.41 7.59 15.25
CA HIS A 343 -15.54 7.91 16.37
C HIS A 343 -15.90 9.27 16.99
N ALA A 344 -16.11 10.31 16.19
CA ALA A 344 -16.50 11.64 16.69
C ALA A 344 -17.84 11.61 17.46
N LEU A 345 -18.83 10.86 16.96
CA LEU A 345 -20.11 10.65 17.65
C LEU A 345 -19.91 10.02 19.03
N ILE A 346 -19.05 9.00 19.14
CA ILE A 346 -18.71 8.35 20.42
C ILE A 346 -17.96 9.33 21.34
N ALA A 347 -16.97 10.05 20.80
CA ALA A 347 -16.10 10.98 21.53
C ALA A 347 -16.84 12.18 22.14
N THR A 348 -18.07 12.47 21.69
CA THR A 348 -18.94 13.47 22.35
C THR A 348 -19.43 13.03 23.73
N GLU A 349 -19.30 11.75 24.08
CA GLU A 349 -19.84 11.11 25.29
C GLU A 349 -21.35 11.32 25.49
N ASN A 350 -22.05 11.74 24.45
CA ASN A 350 -23.49 11.94 24.46
C ASN A 350 -24.20 10.66 24.02
N LYS A 351 -24.89 9.99 24.95
CA LYS A 351 -25.65 8.75 24.68
C LYS A 351 -26.67 8.87 23.54
N ALA A 352 -27.17 10.08 23.25
CA ALA A 352 -28.07 10.32 22.13
C ALA A 352 -27.43 10.04 20.76
N ASN A 353 -26.10 10.10 20.66
CA ASN A 353 -25.35 9.88 19.43
C ASN A 353 -25.04 8.41 19.15
N TYR A 354 -25.15 7.52 20.14
CA TYR A 354 -24.75 6.11 20.01
C TYR A 354 -25.56 5.32 18.97
N PRO A 355 -26.89 5.47 18.84
CA PRO A 355 -27.64 4.78 17.78
C PRO A 355 -27.15 5.14 16.38
N GLU A 356 -26.78 6.40 16.18
CA GLU A 356 -26.23 6.86 14.91
C GLU A 356 -24.81 6.33 14.69
N ALA A 357 -23.94 6.42 15.70
CA ALA A 357 -22.58 5.88 15.64
C ALA A 357 -22.59 4.40 15.23
N THR A 358 -23.45 3.59 15.87
CA THR A 358 -23.63 2.18 15.51
C THR A 358 -24.04 2.01 14.04
N LYS A 359 -25.01 2.78 13.54
CA LYS A 359 -25.46 2.69 12.14
C LYS A 359 -24.34 3.03 11.15
N VAL A 360 -23.62 4.12 11.41
CA VAL A 360 -22.52 4.59 10.56
C VAL A 360 -21.38 3.57 10.56
N LEU A 361 -20.95 3.10 11.73
CA LEU A 361 -19.86 2.14 11.87
C LEU A 361 -20.20 0.77 11.28
N ARG A 362 -21.45 0.30 11.42
CA ARG A 362 -21.92 -0.92 10.72
C ARG A 362 -21.85 -0.77 9.20
N THR A 363 -22.16 0.41 8.67
CA THR A 363 -22.05 0.70 7.24
C THR A 363 -20.59 0.72 6.81
N ALA A 364 -19.70 1.30 7.63
CA ALA A 364 -18.27 1.35 7.36
C ALA A 364 -17.64 -0.05 7.30
N VAL A 365 -17.82 -0.88 8.34
CA VAL A 365 -17.27 -2.25 8.36
C VAL A 365 -17.91 -3.17 7.31
N GLY A 366 -19.14 -2.87 6.87
CA GLY A 366 -19.78 -3.60 5.78
C GLY A 366 -19.20 -3.28 4.40
N ARG A 367 -18.52 -2.14 4.25
CA ARG A 367 -17.85 -1.71 3.01
C ARG A 367 -16.36 -1.98 3.02
N ASP A 368 -15.76 -2.00 4.20
CA ASP A 368 -14.35 -2.27 4.44
C ASP A 368 -14.20 -3.02 5.76
N ASP A 369 -14.22 -4.34 5.67
CA ASP A 369 -14.05 -5.22 6.83
C ASP A 369 -12.60 -5.35 7.28
N GLN A 370 -11.64 -4.83 6.51
CA GLN A 370 -10.20 -4.83 6.80
C GLN A 370 -9.73 -3.56 7.53
N ASN A 371 -10.63 -2.92 8.28
CA ASN A 371 -10.32 -1.73 9.07
C ASN A 371 -10.39 -2.04 10.58
N PRO A 372 -9.25 -2.36 11.23
CA PRO A 372 -9.19 -2.62 12.66
C PRO A 372 -9.72 -1.48 13.53
N PHE A 373 -9.55 -0.23 13.09
CA PHE A 373 -10.03 0.93 13.83
C PHE A 373 -11.57 1.04 13.76
N ALA A 374 -12.18 0.75 12.60
CA ALA A 374 -13.64 0.72 12.47
C ALA A 374 -14.28 -0.34 13.37
N TRP A 375 -13.70 -1.55 13.39
CA TRP A 375 -14.14 -2.61 14.30
C TRP A 375 -13.93 -2.23 15.77
N MET A 376 -12.82 -1.57 16.12
CA MET A 376 -12.61 -1.08 17.47
C MET A 376 -13.71 -0.10 17.90
N GLN A 377 -14.01 0.92 17.08
CA GLN A 377 -15.05 1.90 17.37
C GLN A 377 -16.43 1.25 17.45
N LEU A 378 -16.72 0.30 16.56
CA LEU A 378 -17.99 -0.43 16.56
C LEU A 378 -18.14 -1.29 17.84
N GLY A 379 -17.06 -1.93 18.29
CA GLY A 379 -17.02 -2.62 19.57
C GLY A 379 -17.28 -1.68 20.74
N THR A 380 -16.62 -0.52 20.77
CA THR A 380 -16.79 0.50 21.82
C THR A 380 -18.25 0.95 21.94
N VAL A 381 -18.92 1.28 20.83
CA VAL A 381 -20.34 1.70 20.90
C VAL A 381 -21.27 0.55 21.32
N TYR A 382 -20.96 -0.70 20.95
CA TYR A 382 -21.71 -1.85 21.44
C TYR A 382 -21.54 -2.05 22.95
N GLU A 383 -20.33 -1.89 23.49
CA GLU A 383 -20.10 -1.93 24.95
C GLU A 383 -20.87 -0.82 25.67
N LEU A 384 -20.78 0.41 25.17
CA LEU A 384 -21.47 1.58 25.74
C LEU A 384 -23.00 1.47 25.68
N THR A 385 -23.54 0.65 24.78
CA THR A 385 -24.98 0.38 24.63
C THR A 385 -25.42 -0.94 25.26
N GLY A 386 -24.48 -1.73 25.83
CA GLY A 386 -24.74 -2.98 26.54
C GLY A 386 -24.85 -4.23 25.64
N ASP A 387 -24.53 -4.14 24.35
CA ASP A 387 -24.50 -5.29 23.43
C ASP A 387 -23.14 -6.01 23.50
N THR A 388 -22.89 -6.68 24.62
CA THR A 388 -21.62 -7.36 24.87
C THR A 388 -21.33 -8.47 23.86
N ALA A 389 -22.37 -9.07 23.27
CA ALA A 389 -22.24 -10.12 22.28
C ALA A 389 -21.64 -9.60 20.97
N ARG A 390 -22.15 -8.48 20.45
CA ARG A 390 -21.58 -7.84 19.25
C ARG A 390 -20.28 -7.09 19.52
N ALA A 391 -20.07 -6.60 20.73
CA ALA A 391 -18.76 -6.09 21.15
C ALA A 391 -17.67 -7.17 21.08
N ALA A 392 -17.98 -8.39 21.53
CA ALA A 392 -17.08 -9.54 21.42
C ALA A 392 -16.82 -9.94 19.96
N LEU A 393 -17.83 -9.88 19.09
CA LEU A 393 -17.64 -10.08 17.64
C LEU A 393 -16.66 -9.06 17.06
N ALA A 394 -16.84 -7.78 17.37
CA ALA A 394 -15.94 -6.73 16.90
C ALA A 394 -14.49 -6.91 17.42
N THR A 395 -14.35 -7.41 18.65
CA THR A 395 -13.05 -7.80 19.21
C THR A 395 -12.45 -9.00 18.46
N ALA A 396 -13.27 -9.98 18.10
CA ALA A 396 -12.84 -11.15 17.36
C ALA A 396 -12.31 -10.79 15.97
N GLU A 397 -13.00 -9.92 15.24
CA GLU A 397 -12.58 -9.37 13.94
C GLU A 397 -11.22 -8.67 14.04
N ARG A 398 -11.08 -7.74 15.00
CA ARG A 398 -9.83 -7.02 15.23
C ARG A 398 -8.67 -7.96 15.57
N ALA A 399 -8.91 -8.94 16.42
CA ALA A 399 -7.90 -9.91 16.83
C ALA A 399 -7.49 -10.83 15.68
N SER A 400 -8.45 -11.26 14.85
CA SER A 400 -8.19 -12.08 13.66
C SER A 400 -7.28 -11.36 12.67
N MET A 401 -7.58 -10.10 12.34
CA MET A 401 -6.72 -9.28 11.46
C MET A 401 -5.31 -9.06 12.04
N GLY A 402 -5.20 -8.97 13.37
CA GLY A 402 -3.92 -8.78 14.07
C GLY A 402 -3.08 -10.05 14.25
N GLY A 403 -3.57 -11.22 13.83
CA GLY A 403 -2.90 -12.51 14.06
C GLY A 403 -3.06 -13.07 15.48
N ASP A 404 -3.85 -12.45 16.36
CA ASP A 404 -4.11 -12.94 17.72
C ASP A 404 -5.26 -13.95 17.72
N MET A 405 -4.97 -15.15 17.20
CA MET A 405 -5.96 -16.20 17.00
C MET A 405 -6.60 -16.70 18.31
N ARG A 406 -5.91 -16.55 19.45
CA ARG A 406 -6.49 -16.92 20.76
C ARG A 406 -7.61 -15.98 21.15
N THR A 407 -7.34 -14.67 21.09
CA THR A 407 -8.36 -13.65 21.40
C THR A 407 -9.48 -13.70 20.36
N ALA A 408 -9.15 -13.93 19.09
CA ALA A 408 -10.14 -14.09 18.03
C ALA A 408 -11.10 -15.25 18.33
N SER A 409 -10.57 -16.45 18.60
CA SER A 409 -11.36 -17.64 18.88
C SER A 409 -12.22 -17.48 20.14
N ALA A 410 -11.63 -17.04 21.26
CA ALA A 410 -12.37 -16.87 22.51
C ALA A 410 -13.50 -15.84 22.39
N SER A 411 -13.25 -14.70 21.75
CA SER A 411 -14.24 -13.64 21.57
C SER A 411 -15.35 -14.06 20.59
N ALA A 412 -14.98 -14.77 19.51
CA ALA A 412 -15.93 -15.30 18.55
C ALA A 412 -16.85 -16.35 19.17
N GLN A 413 -16.33 -17.24 20.02
CA GLN A 413 -17.13 -18.23 20.75
C GLN A 413 -18.11 -17.57 21.72
N TYR A 414 -17.70 -16.52 22.43
CA TYR A 414 -18.60 -15.75 23.27
C TYR A 414 -19.71 -15.09 22.43
N ALA A 415 -19.37 -14.49 21.29
CA ALA A 415 -20.35 -13.91 20.37
C ALA A 415 -21.34 -14.98 19.86
N LEU A 416 -20.86 -16.15 19.42
CA LEU A 416 -21.70 -17.26 18.96
C LEU A 416 -22.72 -17.75 19.98
N ALA A 417 -22.34 -17.77 21.26
CA ALA A 417 -23.22 -18.22 22.34
C ALA A 417 -24.33 -17.22 22.66
N ASN A 418 -24.15 -15.93 22.31
CA ASN A 418 -25.02 -14.84 22.77
C ASN A 418 -25.69 -14.05 21.62
N ILE A 419 -25.24 -14.20 20.37
CA ILE A 419 -25.91 -13.65 19.19
C ILE A 419 -26.96 -14.67 18.69
N PRO A 420 -28.18 -14.25 18.31
CA PRO A 420 -29.17 -15.16 17.73
C PRO A 420 -28.62 -15.93 16.51
N ALA A 421 -28.83 -17.24 16.53
CA ALA A 421 -28.35 -18.15 15.49
C ALA A 421 -28.84 -17.76 14.09
N ASN A 422 -28.02 -18.03 13.07
CA ASN A 422 -28.29 -17.75 11.65
C ASN A 422 -28.45 -16.26 11.27
N THR A 423 -28.09 -15.34 12.16
CA THR A 423 -27.96 -13.92 11.78
C THR A 423 -26.61 -13.68 11.10
N PRO A 424 -26.45 -12.61 10.27
CA PRO A 424 -25.16 -12.31 9.64
C PRO A 424 -24.01 -12.15 10.65
N ASP A 425 -24.27 -11.53 11.79
CA ASP A 425 -23.27 -11.35 12.85
C ASP A 425 -22.90 -12.71 13.50
N TRP A 426 -23.85 -13.64 13.61
CA TRP A 426 -23.59 -15.00 14.11
C TRP A 426 -22.75 -15.82 13.13
N ILE A 427 -23.08 -15.77 11.83
CA ILE A 427 -22.33 -16.49 10.78
C ILE A 427 -20.88 -15.99 10.74
N ARG A 428 -20.69 -14.67 10.80
CA ARG A 428 -19.35 -14.07 10.87
C ARG A 428 -18.57 -14.52 12.11
N ALA A 429 -19.21 -14.58 13.27
CA ALA A 429 -18.59 -15.14 14.48
C ALA A 429 -18.20 -16.62 14.30
N GLN A 430 -19.02 -17.40 13.57
CA GLN A 430 -18.76 -18.80 13.25
C GLN A 430 -17.50 -18.94 12.40
N ASP A 431 -17.41 -18.15 11.32
CA ASP A 431 -16.29 -18.16 10.39
C ASP A 431 -14.97 -17.83 11.10
N ILE A 432 -14.96 -16.80 11.97
CA ILE A 432 -13.77 -16.42 12.73
C ILE A 432 -13.38 -17.51 13.72
N ALA A 433 -14.35 -18.08 14.46
CA ALA A 433 -14.07 -19.13 15.43
C ALA A 433 -13.44 -20.36 14.74
N MET A 434 -13.97 -20.75 13.59
CA MET A 434 -13.44 -21.85 12.79
C MET A 434 -12.06 -21.55 12.23
N ALA A 435 -11.87 -20.41 11.58
CA ALA A 435 -10.60 -20.02 10.97
C ALA A 435 -9.48 -19.89 12.03
N ALA A 436 -9.77 -19.23 13.14
CA ALA A 436 -8.80 -19.06 14.23
C ALA A 436 -8.45 -20.39 14.90
N GLN A 437 -9.41 -21.30 15.06
CA GLN A 437 -9.15 -22.63 15.63
C GLN A 437 -8.25 -23.46 14.70
N ASN A 438 -8.57 -23.49 13.40
CA ASN A 438 -7.77 -24.20 12.41
C ASN A 438 -6.32 -23.69 12.38
N GLU A 439 -6.12 -22.36 12.36
CA GLU A 439 -4.79 -21.74 12.39
C GLU A 439 -4.00 -22.12 13.64
N MET A 440 -4.65 -22.19 14.81
CA MET A 440 -4.00 -22.62 16.05
C MET A 440 -3.63 -24.11 16.05
N ASP A 441 -4.46 -24.95 15.44
CA ASP A 441 -4.26 -26.40 15.35
C ASP A 441 -3.17 -26.77 14.34
N ASP A 442 -3.09 -26.03 13.21
CA ASP A 442 -2.06 -26.18 12.18
C ASP A 442 -0.69 -25.65 12.64
N ASN A 443 -0.68 -24.61 13.48
CA ASN A 443 0.54 -23.98 14.01
C ASN A 443 0.70 -24.15 15.54
N PRO A 444 0.67 -25.38 16.08
CA PRO A 444 0.57 -25.61 17.53
C PRO A 444 1.83 -25.15 18.27
N LYS A 445 2.98 -25.03 17.61
CA LYS A 445 4.22 -24.52 18.22
C LYS A 445 4.18 -23.00 18.45
N GLN A 446 3.49 -22.26 17.58
CA GLN A 446 3.32 -20.80 17.71
C GLN A 446 2.34 -20.47 18.85
N TYR A 447 1.32 -21.33 19.04
CA TYR A 447 0.26 -21.11 20.02
C TYR A 447 0.35 -22.01 21.27
N LYS A 448 1.37 -22.88 21.41
CA LYS A 448 1.73 -23.52 22.69
C LYS A 448 2.74 -22.65 23.44
N ARG A 449 2.27 -21.95 24.50
CA ARG A 449 2.99 -21.16 25.51
C ARG A 449 2.92 -19.63 25.35
N ARG A 450 1.86 -19.06 25.93
CA ARG A 450 1.98 -18.05 26.99
C ARG A 450 0.98 -18.49 28.05
N ARG A 451 1.47 -19.19 29.08
CA ARG A 451 0.71 -19.46 30.31
C ARG A 451 1.19 -18.48 31.35
#